data_AF-V3ZQ73-F1
#
_entry.id   AF-V3ZQ73-F1
#
_cell.length_a   1.000
_cell.length_b   1.000
_cell.length_c   1.000
_cell.angle_alpha   90.00
_cell.angle_beta   90.00
_cell.angle_gamma   90.00
#
_symmetry.space_group_name_H-M   'P 1'
#
loop_
_entity.id
_entity.type
_entity.pdbx_description
1 polymer ?
#
loop_
_entity_poly.entity_id
_entity_poly.type
_entity_poly.pdbx_seq_one_letter_code
_entity_poly.pdbx_strand_id
1 'polypeptide(L)'
;MIWCGYKDVVNQLNFVWTTLILALSALFIGYLRYFHLQSLITCWTPAHFGDIENAYVHQTCWERDTAYALQLNEPLPVDLEDYGNSRPVVHTWIPILLIYLIIGFKIPEAIKVLLDLCTGSQPKSLVASTDSWEGRCASLAECGRDIVQRNGIVKTLSFFLVKIFILINLVAQFSFIRIFFRDQMMSNNVTVNVLPKYLLCDFKIRQIQNVGDYVVQCEFPVNTLYEVFFRLFGYWVLGVGLLAGAIFLFQIGTLMVPLFVAIRFRGIIPEKELKLRGFSVDDALLFLEEVKDEFGVAMARSVASKMWQNPKTVRNGEHQDPMNEYNSGDASVYPLLDRPPATDKHTENA
;
A
#
# COMPACT_ATOMS: atom_id res chain seq x y z
N MET A 1 -0.65 25.05 -3.16
CA MET A 1 -1.60 24.28 -2.32
C MET A 1 -1.91 22.87 -2.86
N ILE A 2 -1.79 22.61 -4.16
CA ILE A 2 -2.21 21.33 -4.79
C ILE A 2 -1.20 20.16 -4.59
N TRP A 3 0.07 20.46 -4.32
CA TRP A 3 1.16 19.46 -4.21
C TRP A 3 1.26 18.74 -2.85
N CYS A 4 0.24 18.85 -1.99
CA CYS A 4 0.28 18.26 -0.65
C CYS A 4 -0.31 16.84 -0.58
N GLY A 5 -1.13 16.40 -1.55
CA GLY A 5 -1.83 15.12 -1.44
C GLY A 5 -1.25 13.97 -2.26
N TYR A 6 -0.52 14.24 -3.35
CA TYR A 6 -0.24 13.19 -4.35
C TYR A 6 0.70 12.06 -3.87
N LYS A 7 1.62 12.38 -2.95
CA LYS A 7 2.59 11.42 -2.43
C LYS A 7 1.97 10.50 -1.37
N ASP A 8 1.14 11.07 -0.51
CA ASP A 8 0.30 10.32 0.45
C ASP A 8 -0.68 9.42 -0.29
N VAL A 9 -1.25 9.91 -1.40
CA VAL A 9 -2.13 9.14 -2.28
C VAL A 9 -1.44 7.88 -2.79
N VAL A 10 -0.20 7.94 -3.31
CA VAL A 10 0.46 6.72 -3.80
C VAL A 10 0.78 5.72 -2.69
N ASN A 11 1.25 6.19 -1.54
CA ASN A 11 1.47 5.30 -0.39
C ASN A 11 0.16 4.66 0.07
N GLN A 12 -0.93 5.43 0.16
CA GLN A 12 -2.25 4.92 0.52
C GLN A 12 -2.78 3.93 -0.54
N LEU A 13 -2.63 4.24 -1.83
CA LEU A 13 -3.07 3.36 -2.92
C LEU A 13 -2.33 2.02 -2.87
N ASN A 14 -1.02 2.06 -2.68
CA ASN A 14 -0.17 0.86 -2.67
C ASN A 14 -0.41 0.00 -1.41
N PHE A 15 -0.41 0.59 -0.21
CA PHE A 15 -0.40 -0.20 1.03
C PHE A 15 -1.78 -0.43 1.65
N VAL A 16 -2.69 0.53 1.51
CA VAL A 16 -4.01 0.47 2.14
C VAL A 16 -5.03 -0.04 1.14
N TRP A 17 -5.21 0.67 0.02
CA TRP A 17 -6.24 0.32 -0.96
C TRP A 17 -5.96 -0.99 -1.67
N THR A 18 -4.73 -1.24 -2.13
CA THR A 18 -4.40 -2.50 -2.81
C THR A 18 -4.57 -3.71 -1.87
N THR A 19 -4.11 -3.59 -0.62
CA THR A 19 -4.32 -4.64 0.40
C THR A 19 -5.80 -4.83 0.74
N LEU A 20 -6.56 -3.74 0.84
CA LEU A 20 -8.00 -3.77 1.10
C LEU A 20 -8.79 -4.39 -0.07
N ILE A 21 -8.42 -4.08 -1.31
CA ILE A 21 -9.00 -4.72 -2.51
C ILE A 21 -8.76 -6.23 -2.45
N LEU A 22 -7.53 -6.66 -2.14
CA LEU A 22 -7.20 -8.09 -2.01
C LEU A 22 -7.98 -8.74 -0.86
N ALA A 23 -8.03 -8.12 0.32
CA ALA A 23 -8.75 -8.64 1.48
C ALA A 23 -10.27 -8.73 1.22
N LEU A 24 -10.88 -7.68 0.67
CA LEU A 24 -12.30 -7.69 0.31
C LEU A 24 -12.60 -8.71 -0.79
N SER A 25 -11.70 -8.89 -1.76
CA SER A 25 -11.86 -9.92 -2.78
C SER A 25 -11.81 -11.33 -2.19
N ALA A 26 -10.91 -11.59 -1.24
CA ALA A 26 -10.82 -12.87 -0.54
C ALA A 26 -12.10 -13.15 0.26
N LEU A 27 -12.61 -12.14 0.96
CA LEU A 27 -13.89 -12.23 1.67
C LEU A 27 -15.06 -12.45 0.73
N PHE A 28 -15.09 -11.77 -0.42
CA PHE A 28 -16.15 -11.92 -1.41
C PHE A 28 -16.14 -13.32 -2.03
N ILE A 29 -14.98 -13.85 -2.41
CA ILE A 29 -14.84 -15.23 -2.90
C ILE A 29 -15.30 -16.23 -1.83
N GLY A 30 -14.91 -16.02 -0.57
CA GLY A 30 -15.37 -16.83 0.56
C GLY A 30 -16.88 -16.75 0.79
N TYR A 31 -17.46 -15.55 0.67
CA TYR A 31 -18.89 -15.31 0.77
C TYR A 31 -19.67 -16.04 -0.33
N LEU A 32 -19.24 -15.91 -1.59
CA LEU A 32 -19.84 -16.61 -2.71
C LEU A 32 -19.82 -18.13 -2.50
N ARG A 33 -18.72 -18.66 -1.95
CA ARG A 33 -18.60 -20.06 -1.57
C ARG A 33 -19.57 -20.48 -0.46
N TYR A 34 -19.73 -19.65 0.56
CA TYR A 34 -20.55 -20.06 1.70
C TYR A 34 -22.05 -19.92 1.44
N PHE A 35 -22.47 -18.83 0.76
CA PHE A 35 -23.89 -18.46 0.64
C PHE A 35 -24.53 -18.73 -0.71
N HIS A 36 -23.78 -18.62 -1.82
CA HIS A 36 -24.38 -18.69 -3.16
C HIS A 36 -24.10 -20.01 -3.89
N LEU A 37 -22.95 -20.65 -3.62
CA LEU A 37 -22.55 -21.88 -4.28
C LEU A 37 -22.36 -22.99 -3.23
N GLN A 38 -23.38 -23.84 -3.02
CA GLN A 38 -23.24 -25.07 -2.20
C GLN A 38 -22.06 -25.94 -2.69
N SER A 39 -21.78 -25.88 -3.99
CA SER A 39 -20.54 -26.31 -4.61
C SER A 39 -20.18 -25.30 -5.71
N LEU A 40 -18.91 -24.88 -5.77
CA LEU A 40 -18.40 -23.98 -6.83
C LEU A 40 -18.36 -24.65 -8.22
N ILE A 41 -18.70 -25.94 -8.25
CA ILE A 41 -18.67 -26.84 -9.40
C ILE A 41 -20.05 -27.46 -9.59
N THR A 42 -20.60 -27.32 -10.79
CA THR A 42 -21.88 -27.94 -11.15
C THR A 42 -21.61 -29.08 -12.12
N CYS A 43 -21.81 -30.31 -11.67
CA CYS A 43 -21.63 -31.53 -12.43
C CYS A 43 -22.96 -32.08 -12.95
N TRP A 44 -22.95 -32.60 -14.17
CA TRP A 44 -24.06 -33.28 -14.81
C TRP A 44 -24.07 -34.74 -14.36
N THR A 45 -24.82 -35.04 -13.30
CA THR A 45 -24.94 -36.40 -12.73
C THR A 45 -26.04 -37.21 -13.43
N PRO A 46 -25.93 -38.55 -13.43
CA PRO A 46 -26.99 -39.44 -13.94
C PRO A 46 -28.31 -39.26 -13.20
N ALA A 47 -29.44 -39.37 -13.91
CA ALA A 47 -30.79 -39.16 -13.36
C ALA A 47 -31.20 -40.12 -12.22
N HIS A 48 -30.47 -41.22 -12.01
CA HIS A 48 -30.75 -42.17 -10.93
C HIS A 48 -30.03 -41.84 -9.61
N PHE A 49 -29.17 -40.82 -9.59
CA PHE A 49 -28.52 -40.36 -8.37
C PHE A 49 -29.48 -39.51 -7.54
N GLY A 50 -29.60 -39.84 -6.25
CA GLY A 50 -30.30 -39.02 -5.27
C GLY A 50 -29.44 -37.86 -4.78
N ASP A 51 -29.98 -37.11 -3.81
CA ASP A 51 -29.35 -35.88 -3.32
C ASP A 51 -27.99 -36.12 -2.66
N ILE A 52 -27.83 -37.26 -1.98
CA ILE A 52 -26.58 -37.63 -1.29
C ILE A 52 -25.51 -38.02 -2.31
N GLU A 53 -25.85 -38.83 -3.32
CA GLU A 53 -24.89 -39.16 -4.39
C GLU A 53 -24.50 -37.90 -5.17
N ASN A 54 -25.45 -37.01 -5.47
CA ASN A 54 -25.14 -35.74 -6.13
C ASN A 54 -24.17 -34.90 -5.30
N ALA A 55 -24.45 -34.71 -4.00
CA ALA A 55 -23.55 -33.98 -3.11
C ALA A 55 -22.15 -34.61 -3.04
N TYR A 56 -22.06 -35.94 -2.99
CA TYR A 56 -20.79 -36.68 -3.02
C TYR A 56 -20.00 -36.42 -4.31
N VAL A 57 -20.66 -36.48 -5.47
CA VAL A 57 -20.03 -36.22 -6.77
C VAL A 57 -19.49 -34.79 -6.84
N HIS A 58 -20.30 -33.80 -6.45
CA HIS A 58 -19.87 -32.40 -6.45
C HIS A 58 -18.67 -32.15 -5.53
N GLN A 59 -18.65 -32.77 -4.34
CA GLN A 59 -17.52 -32.62 -3.40
C GLN A 59 -16.26 -33.33 -3.92
N THR A 60 -16.40 -34.58 -4.37
CA THR A 60 -15.28 -35.39 -4.86
C THR A 60 -14.62 -34.74 -6.08
N CYS A 61 -15.43 -34.20 -7.00
CA CYS A 61 -14.90 -33.50 -8.18
C CYS A 61 -14.30 -32.13 -7.85
N TRP A 62 -14.68 -31.50 -6.73
CA TRP A 62 -14.07 -30.24 -6.27
C TRP A 62 -12.70 -30.44 -5.62
N GLU A 63 -12.55 -31.50 -4.83
CA GLU A 63 -11.31 -31.84 -4.10
C GLU A 63 -10.21 -32.39 -5.01
N ARG A 64 -10.54 -32.67 -6.28
CA ARG A 64 -9.60 -33.23 -7.24
C ARG A 64 -8.68 -32.15 -7.83
N ASP A 65 -7.37 -32.40 -7.77
CA ASP A 65 -6.34 -31.46 -8.22
C ASP A 65 -6.12 -31.44 -9.75
N THR A 66 -6.62 -32.46 -10.44
CA THR A 66 -6.48 -32.62 -11.90
C THR A 66 -7.84 -32.82 -12.54
N ALA A 67 -8.01 -32.20 -13.70
CA ALA A 67 -9.24 -32.31 -14.46
C ALA A 67 -8.93 -32.35 -15.96
N TYR A 68 -9.70 -33.15 -16.69
CA TYR A 68 -9.51 -33.34 -18.12
C TYR A 68 -10.29 -32.25 -18.86
N ALA A 69 -9.55 -31.38 -19.57
CA ALA A 69 -10.16 -30.32 -20.36
C ALA A 69 -10.85 -30.92 -21.59
N LEU A 70 -12.15 -30.70 -21.75
CA LEU A 70 -12.88 -31.15 -22.93
C LEU A 70 -12.44 -30.35 -24.16
N GLN A 71 -11.87 -31.04 -25.16
CA GLN A 71 -11.72 -30.49 -26.50
C GLN A 71 -12.99 -30.83 -27.31
N LEU A 72 -13.72 -29.80 -27.74
CA LEU A 72 -15.04 -29.96 -28.40
C LEU A 72 -15.03 -30.79 -29.71
N ASN A 73 -13.85 -31.14 -30.23
CA ASN A 73 -13.66 -31.79 -31.54
C ASN A 73 -12.99 -33.17 -31.47
N GLU A 74 -12.70 -33.69 -30.28
CA GLU A 74 -12.10 -35.01 -30.11
C GLU A 74 -13.10 -36.00 -29.47
N PRO A 75 -13.19 -37.25 -29.95
CA PRO A 75 -13.98 -38.27 -29.27
C PRO A 75 -13.41 -38.51 -27.86
N LEU A 76 -14.30 -38.68 -26.87
CA LEU A 76 -13.84 -39.04 -25.52
C LEU A 76 -13.00 -40.32 -25.59
N PRO A 77 -11.78 -40.35 -25.02
CA PRO A 77 -10.97 -41.55 -24.95
C PRO A 77 -11.66 -42.60 -24.06
N VAL A 78 -11.38 -43.88 -24.33
CA VAL A 78 -11.90 -45.01 -23.54
C VAL A 78 -11.31 -45.00 -22.12
N ASP A 79 -10.06 -44.55 -21.98
CA ASP A 79 -9.37 -44.39 -20.70
C ASP A 79 -8.92 -42.93 -20.52
N LEU A 80 -9.39 -42.28 -19.47
CA LEU A 80 -9.05 -40.88 -19.16
C LEU A 80 -7.59 -40.70 -18.76
N GLU A 81 -6.95 -41.75 -18.23
CA GLU A 81 -5.55 -41.74 -17.81
C GLU A 81 -4.59 -41.55 -19.02
N ASP A 82 -5.00 -42.02 -20.21
CA ASP A 82 -4.25 -41.89 -21.48
C ASP A 82 -4.51 -40.54 -22.17
N TYR A 83 -5.44 -39.72 -21.67
CA TYR A 83 -5.79 -38.43 -22.29
C TYR A 83 -4.68 -37.38 -22.19
N GLY A 84 -3.63 -37.62 -21.38
CA GLY A 84 -2.37 -36.85 -21.37
C GLY A 84 -2.47 -35.34 -21.11
N ASN A 85 -3.67 -34.82 -20.92
CA ASN A 85 -4.05 -33.41 -20.92
C ASN A 85 -4.72 -32.99 -19.61
N SER A 86 -4.42 -33.71 -18.52
CA SER A 86 -4.82 -33.33 -17.18
C SER A 86 -4.29 -31.94 -16.86
N ARG A 87 -5.18 -30.97 -16.71
CA ARG A 87 -4.80 -29.61 -16.35
C ARG A 87 -4.92 -29.45 -14.83
N PRO A 88 -3.93 -28.84 -14.17
CA PRO A 88 -4.03 -28.56 -12.76
C PRO A 88 -5.11 -27.49 -12.54
N VAL A 89 -5.97 -27.67 -11.53
CA VAL A 89 -7.07 -26.73 -11.29
C VAL A 89 -6.60 -25.55 -10.44
N VAL A 90 -6.81 -24.32 -10.93
CA VAL A 90 -6.23 -23.10 -10.35
C VAL A 90 -6.85 -22.74 -9.00
N HIS A 91 -8.11 -23.14 -8.75
CA HIS A 91 -8.89 -22.67 -7.59
C HIS A 91 -8.26 -23.05 -6.25
N THR A 92 -7.59 -24.19 -6.17
CA THR A 92 -6.96 -24.69 -4.94
C THR A 92 -5.88 -23.74 -4.41
N TRP A 93 -5.19 -23.04 -5.31
CA TRP A 93 -4.05 -22.18 -4.97
C TRP A 93 -4.44 -20.71 -4.73
N ILE A 94 -5.66 -20.29 -5.09
CA ILE A 94 -6.08 -18.89 -5.00
C ILE A 94 -6.00 -18.31 -3.57
N PRO A 95 -6.43 -19.00 -2.50
CA PRO A 95 -6.31 -18.46 -1.14
C PRO A 95 -4.85 -18.19 -0.74
N ILE A 96 -3.95 -19.10 -1.10
CA ILE A 96 -2.50 -18.97 -0.83
C ILE A 96 -1.92 -17.82 -1.66
N LEU A 97 -2.32 -17.72 -2.93
CA LEU A 97 -1.92 -16.64 -3.83
C LEU A 97 -2.31 -15.28 -3.24
N LEU A 98 -3.56 -15.11 -2.79
CA LEU A 98 -4.03 -13.85 -2.21
C LEU A 98 -3.23 -13.46 -0.95
N ILE A 99 -2.92 -14.42 -0.08
CA ILE A 99 -2.08 -14.18 1.10
C ILE A 99 -0.68 -13.73 0.69
N TYR A 100 -0.07 -14.42 -0.29
CA TYR A 100 1.25 -14.06 -0.80
C TYR A 100 1.27 -12.64 -1.38
N LEU A 101 0.26 -12.27 -2.18
CA LEU A 101 0.14 -10.92 -2.73
C LEU A 101 0.01 -9.89 -1.60
N ILE A 102 -0.85 -10.13 -0.59
CA ILE A 102 -1.03 -9.23 0.56
C ILE A 102 0.28 -9.00 1.31
N ILE A 103 1.00 -10.08 1.64
CA ILE A 103 2.30 -9.99 2.32
C ILE A 103 3.27 -9.19 1.45
N GLY A 104 3.33 -9.48 0.15
CA GLY A 104 4.15 -8.76 -0.81
C GLY A 104 3.92 -7.26 -0.81
N PHE A 105 2.67 -6.80 -0.79
CA PHE A 105 2.36 -5.37 -0.70
C PHE A 105 2.75 -4.73 0.63
N LYS A 106 2.83 -5.49 1.73
CA LYS A 106 3.25 -5.00 3.05
C LYS A 106 4.76 -4.97 3.28
N ILE A 107 5.55 -5.73 2.51
CA ILE A 107 7.02 -5.77 2.65
C ILE A 107 7.68 -4.38 2.59
N PRO A 108 7.35 -3.47 1.64
CA PRO A 108 8.03 -2.17 1.58
C PRO A 108 7.74 -1.26 2.79
N GLU A 109 6.58 -1.43 3.44
CA GLU A 109 6.25 -0.73 4.70
C GLU A 109 7.17 -1.22 5.83
N ALA A 110 7.37 -2.53 5.94
CA ALA A 110 8.30 -3.12 6.91
C ALA A 110 9.77 -2.69 6.64
N ILE A 111 10.19 -2.67 5.38
CA ILE A 111 11.51 -2.19 4.98
C ILE A 111 11.70 -0.72 5.35
N LYS A 112 10.68 0.14 5.12
CA LYS A 112 10.74 1.54 5.54
C LYS A 112 11.00 1.66 7.04
N VAL A 113 10.22 0.96 7.86
CA VAL A 113 10.39 0.98 9.33
C VAL A 113 11.79 0.53 9.72
N LEU A 114 12.30 -0.55 9.13
CA LEU A 114 13.66 -1.03 9.40
C LEU A 114 14.73 0.01 9.06
N LEU A 115 14.62 0.66 7.90
CA LEU A 115 15.56 1.70 7.49
C LEU A 115 15.48 2.94 8.38
N ASP A 116 14.28 3.33 8.80
CA ASP A 116 14.05 4.45 9.73
C ASP A 116 14.63 4.16 11.12
N LEU A 117 14.62 2.90 11.57
CA LEU A 117 15.32 2.45 12.78
C LEU A 117 16.84 2.59 12.62
N CYS A 118 17.40 2.16 11.48
CA CYS A 118 18.84 2.26 11.21
C CYS A 118 19.33 3.71 11.07
N THR A 119 18.52 4.61 10.50
CA THR A 119 18.87 6.04 10.37
C THR A 119 18.64 6.82 11.66
N GLY A 120 17.93 6.26 12.65
CA GLY A 120 17.51 6.95 13.87
C GLY A 120 16.35 7.94 13.66
N SER A 121 15.71 7.91 12.47
CA SER A 121 14.65 8.86 12.12
C SER A 121 13.28 8.24 12.41
N GLN A 122 12.79 8.36 13.64
CA GLN A 122 11.47 7.86 14.04
C GLN A 122 10.48 8.99 14.38
N PRO A 123 9.95 9.70 13.38
CA PRO A 123 9.07 10.85 13.62
C PRO A 123 7.82 10.49 14.43
N LYS A 124 7.22 9.33 14.17
CA LYS A 124 6.00 8.85 14.88
C LYS A 124 6.24 8.58 16.36
N SER A 125 7.34 7.90 16.68
CA SER A 125 7.71 7.59 18.07
C SER A 125 7.97 8.87 18.86
N LEU A 126 8.69 9.82 18.27
CA LEU A 126 9.00 11.11 18.89
C LEU A 126 7.73 11.91 19.19
N VAL A 127 6.80 11.97 18.24
CA VAL A 127 5.52 12.67 18.43
C VAL A 127 4.63 11.97 19.47
N ALA A 128 4.64 10.64 19.52
CA ALA A 128 3.88 9.87 20.51
C ALA A 128 4.43 10.02 21.93
N SER A 129 5.72 10.32 22.08
CA SER A 129 6.36 10.50 23.39
C SER A 129 6.06 11.84 24.06
N THR A 130 5.42 12.78 23.35
CA THR A 130 5.19 14.15 23.84
C THR A 130 3.75 14.60 23.61
N ASP A 131 3.09 15.05 24.67
CA ASP A 131 1.68 15.45 24.61
C ASP A 131 1.48 16.90 24.10
N SER A 132 2.46 17.78 24.33
CA SER A 132 2.40 19.19 23.90
C SER A 132 2.79 19.35 22.42
N TRP A 133 2.01 20.17 21.68
CA TRP A 133 2.33 20.57 20.31
C TRP A 133 3.73 21.18 20.17
N GLU A 134 4.12 22.03 21.13
CA GLU A 134 5.40 22.71 21.09
C GLU A 134 6.57 21.76 21.34
N GLY A 135 6.35 20.78 22.22
CA GLY A 135 7.29 19.71 22.54
C GLY A 135 7.48 18.75 21.36
N ARG A 136 6.40 18.37 20.66
CA ARG A 136 6.47 17.60 19.41
C ARG A 136 7.33 18.30 18.36
N CYS A 137 7.11 19.61 18.17
CA CYS A 137 7.89 20.39 17.22
C CYS A 137 9.37 20.52 17.63
N ALA A 138 9.66 20.62 18.93
CA ALA A 138 11.03 20.72 19.43
C ALA A 138 11.80 19.39 19.25
N SER A 139 11.18 18.28 19.63
CA SER A 139 11.74 16.92 19.49
C SER A 139 12.03 16.57 18.02
N LEU A 140 11.08 16.86 17.12
CA LEU A 140 11.29 16.68 15.67
C LEU A 140 12.39 17.59 15.12
N ALA A 141 12.49 18.84 15.59
CA ALA A 141 13.53 19.76 15.14
C ALA A 141 14.93 19.36 15.62
N GLU A 142 15.05 18.81 16.84
CA GLU A 142 16.30 18.26 17.35
C GLU A 142 16.74 17.02 16.55
N CYS A 143 15.82 16.08 16.32
CA CYS A 143 16.06 14.92 15.47
C CYS A 143 16.49 15.32 14.04
N GLY A 144 15.79 16.27 13.44
CA GLY A 144 16.15 16.79 12.12
C GLY A 144 17.56 17.41 12.09
N ARG A 145 17.98 18.13 13.13
CA ARG A 145 19.34 18.69 13.22
C ARG A 145 20.40 17.59 13.31
N ASP A 146 20.16 16.56 14.11
CA ASP A 146 21.10 15.45 14.29
C ASP A 146 21.27 14.64 12.99
N ILE A 147 20.16 14.35 12.30
CA ILE A 147 20.17 13.65 11.00
C ILE A 147 21.06 14.39 10.02
N VAL A 148 20.90 15.70 9.89
CA VAL A 148 21.62 16.44 8.84
C VAL A 148 23.09 16.68 9.22
N GLN A 149 23.43 16.71 10.51
CA GLN A 149 24.83 16.79 10.95
C GLN A 149 25.60 15.46 10.85
N ARG A 150 24.94 14.32 11.11
CA ARG A 150 25.64 13.02 11.25
C ARG A 150 25.32 12.02 10.13
N ASN A 151 24.08 11.99 9.65
CA ASN A 151 23.54 10.88 8.84
C ASN A 151 22.87 11.31 7.53
N GLY A 152 23.09 12.55 7.05
CA GLY A 152 22.36 13.13 5.92
C GLY A 152 22.37 12.26 4.66
N ILE A 153 23.57 11.83 4.23
CA ILE A 153 23.75 10.94 3.08
C ILE A 153 22.98 9.63 3.24
N VAL A 154 23.02 9.03 4.45
CA VAL A 154 22.33 7.76 4.73
C VAL A 154 20.82 7.93 4.62
N LYS A 155 20.26 9.05 5.13
CA LYS A 155 18.82 9.32 5.04
C LYS A 155 18.38 9.50 3.58
N THR A 156 19.17 10.21 2.79
CA THR A 156 18.93 10.39 1.35
C THR A 156 18.98 9.07 0.60
N LEU A 157 19.98 8.22 0.85
CA LEU A 157 20.06 6.88 0.26
C LEU A 157 18.86 6.00 0.66
N SER A 158 18.51 5.97 1.96
CA SER A 158 17.37 5.19 2.46
C SER A 158 16.05 5.59 1.80
N PHE A 159 15.81 6.88 1.58
CA PHE A 159 14.59 7.37 0.93
C PHE A 159 14.45 6.89 -0.53
N PHE A 160 15.52 6.99 -1.31
CA PHE A 160 15.50 6.52 -2.70
C PHE A 160 15.38 5.00 -2.75
N LEU A 161 16.07 4.30 -1.86
CA LEU A 161 16.05 2.85 -1.76
C LEU A 161 14.64 2.32 -1.49
N VAL A 162 13.89 2.88 -0.53
CA VAL A 162 12.50 2.48 -0.26
C VAL A 162 11.64 2.56 -1.52
N LYS A 163 11.77 3.63 -2.31
CA LYS A 163 10.96 3.83 -3.53
C LYS A 163 11.35 2.89 -4.65
N ILE A 164 12.63 2.61 -4.81
CA ILE A 164 13.12 1.60 -5.73
C ILE A 164 12.55 0.23 -5.34
N PHE A 165 12.58 -0.13 -4.06
CA PHE A 165 11.97 -1.37 -3.57
C PHE A 165 10.46 -1.43 -3.82
N ILE A 166 9.72 -0.32 -3.65
CA ILE A 166 8.29 -0.25 -3.99
C ILE A 166 8.07 -0.56 -5.47
N LEU A 167 8.84 0.06 -6.37
CA LEU A 167 8.72 -0.16 -7.80
C LEU A 167 9.08 -1.60 -8.19
N ILE A 168 10.16 -2.15 -7.62
CA ILE A 168 10.54 -3.56 -7.82
C ILE A 168 9.41 -4.48 -7.36
N ASN A 169 8.82 -4.23 -6.19
CA ASN A 169 7.70 -5.02 -5.69
C ASN A 169 6.49 -4.95 -6.63
N LEU A 170 6.12 -3.76 -7.11
CA LEU A 170 5.00 -3.60 -8.06
C LEU A 170 5.22 -4.36 -9.36
N VAL A 171 6.44 -4.30 -9.92
CA VAL A 171 6.82 -5.05 -11.12
C VAL A 171 6.82 -6.56 -10.86
N ALA A 172 7.35 -6.99 -9.71
CA ALA A 172 7.41 -8.39 -9.32
C ALA A 172 6.01 -8.97 -9.14
N GLN A 173 5.11 -8.29 -8.43
CA GLN A 173 3.72 -8.70 -8.21
C GLN A 173 2.94 -8.77 -9.53
N PHE A 174 3.08 -7.76 -10.40
CA PHE A 174 2.45 -7.77 -11.72
C PHE A 174 2.94 -8.94 -12.57
N SER A 175 4.26 -9.16 -12.62
CA SER A 175 4.87 -10.25 -13.39
C SER A 175 4.47 -11.62 -12.83
N PHE A 176 4.46 -11.76 -11.51
CA PHE A 176 4.07 -12.99 -10.82
C PHE A 176 2.63 -13.41 -11.16
N ILE A 177 1.66 -12.49 -11.08
CA ILE A 177 0.27 -12.79 -11.45
C ILE A 177 0.19 -13.25 -12.92
N ARG A 178 0.91 -12.57 -13.82
CA ARG A 178 0.91 -12.92 -15.25
C ARG A 178 1.54 -14.28 -15.52
N ILE A 179 2.64 -14.60 -14.85
CA ILE A 179 3.33 -15.88 -14.98
C ILE A 179 2.48 -17.00 -14.39
N PHE A 180 1.94 -16.82 -13.19
CA PHE A 180 1.11 -17.83 -12.51
C PHE A 180 -0.09 -18.28 -13.36
N PHE A 181 -0.83 -17.33 -13.93
CA PHE A 181 -1.97 -17.66 -14.80
C PHE A 181 -1.56 -18.14 -16.20
N ARG A 182 -0.35 -17.80 -16.69
CA ARG A 182 0.20 -18.30 -17.96
C ARG A 182 0.70 -19.75 -17.82
N ASP A 183 1.41 -20.07 -16.75
CA ASP A 183 2.09 -21.35 -16.56
C ASP A 183 1.08 -22.48 -16.35
N GLN A 184 0.00 -22.22 -15.61
CA GLN A 184 -1.10 -23.16 -15.50
C GLN A 184 -1.84 -23.44 -16.84
N MET A 185 -1.67 -22.56 -17.84
CA MET A 185 -2.25 -22.73 -19.17
C MET A 185 -1.33 -23.49 -20.15
N MET A 186 -0.04 -23.65 -19.84
CA MET A 186 0.89 -24.37 -20.71
C MET A 186 0.93 -25.85 -20.36
N SER A 187 0.05 -26.62 -20.99
CA SER A 187 0.33 -28.02 -21.31
C SER A 187 0.75 -28.11 -22.78
N ASN A 188 1.69 -29.02 -23.07
CA ASN A 188 2.54 -29.07 -24.26
C ASN A 188 1.82 -28.84 -25.61
N ASN A 189 2.45 -28.02 -26.45
CA ASN A 189 2.17 -27.79 -27.89
C ASN A 189 0.80 -27.27 -28.35
N VAL A 190 -0.16 -27.00 -27.46
CA VAL A 190 -1.40 -26.31 -27.86
C VAL A 190 -1.64 -25.10 -26.97
N THR A 191 -1.46 -23.90 -27.54
CA THR A 191 -1.76 -22.63 -26.88
C THR A 191 -3.27 -22.43 -26.76
N VAL A 192 -3.92 -23.15 -25.84
CA VAL A 192 -5.28 -22.81 -25.43
C VAL A 192 -5.17 -21.75 -24.34
N ASN A 193 -5.21 -20.48 -24.74
CA ASN A 193 -5.11 -19.29 -23.88
C ASN A 193 -6.35 -19.07 -22.97
N VAL A 194 -7.18 -20.09 -22.79
CA VAL A 194 -8.45 -19.99 -22.03
C VAL A 194 -8.54 -21.17 -21.08
N LEU A 195 -8.83 -20.85 -19.82
CA LEU A 195 -9.05 -21.83 -18.78
C LEU A 195 -10.34 -22.59 -19.16
N PRO A 196 -10.31 -23.94 -19.26
CA PRO A 196 -11.45 -24.69 -19.75
C PRO A 196 -12.65 -24.45 -18.83
N LYS A 197 -13.79 -24.09 -19.43
CA LYS A 197 -15.05 -23.84 -18.72
C LYS A 197 -15.74 -25.15 -18.30
N TYR A 198 -15.53 -26.19 -19.10
CA TYR A 198 -16.06 -27.54 -18.90
C TYR A 198 -14.91 -28.52 -18.73
N LEU A 199 -15.01 -29.36 -17.72
CA LEU A 199 -14.02 -30.39 -17.43
C LEU A 199 -14.73 -31.73 -17.20
N LEU A 200 -14.05 -32.83 -17.54
CA LEU A 200 -14.50 -34.17 -17.19
C LEU A 200 -13.86 -34.56 -15.85
N CYS A 201 -14.70 -35.09 -14.97
CA CYS A 201 -14.31 -35.66 -13.68
C CYS A 201 -14.67 -37.14 -13.70
N ASP A 202 -13.67 -38.01 -13.56
CA ASP A 202 -13.90 -39.39 -13.19
C ASP A 202 -14.07 -39.50 -11.67
N PHE A 203 -14.89 -40.42 -11.20
CA PHE A 203 -14.98 -40.78 -9.80
C PHE A 203 -15.48 -42.22 -9.67
N LYS A 204 -15.23 -42.82 -8.52
CA LYS A 204 -15.58 -44.21 -8.25
C LYS A 204 -16.63 -44.27 -7.15
N ILE A 205 -17.75 -44.93 -7.41
CA ILE A 205 -18.76 -45.22 -6.39
C ILE A 205 -18.70 -46.71 -6.06
N ARG A 206 -18.53 -47.03 -4.79
CA ARG A 206 -18.55 -48.42 -4.31
C ARG A 206 -19.96 -48.77 -3.81
N GLN A 207 -20.56 -49.77 -4.43
CA GLN A 207 -21.79 -50.41 -3.96
C GLN A 207 -21.47 -51.85 -3.54
N ILE A 208 -21.33 -52.08 -2.23
CA ILE A 208 -20.94 -53.36 -1.63
C ILE A 208 -19.59 -53.86 -2.19
N GLN A 209 -19.60 -54.92 -3.01
CA GLN A 209 -18.40 -55.52 -3.61
C GLN A 209 -18.07 -54.97 -5.00
N ASN A 210 -19.00 -54.27 -5.65
CA ASN A 210 -18.78 -53.71 -6.98
C ASN A 210 -18.33 -52.25 -6.87
N VAL A 211 -17.30 -51.89 -7.63
CA VAL A 211 -16.84 -50.50 -7.79
C VAL A 211 -17.20 -50.08 -9.20
N GLY A 212 -18.11 -49.11 -9.33
CA GLY A 212 -18.48 -48.52 -10.61
C GLY A 212 -17.62 -47.30 -10.89
N ASP A 213 -17.04 -47.26 -12.08
CA ASP A 213 -16.33 -46.08 -12.60
C ASP A 213 -17.33 -45.20 -13.36
N TYR A 214 -17.39 -43.92 -12.99
CA TYR A 214 -18.29 -42.94 -13.59
C TYR A 214 -17.48 -41.75 -14.08
N VAL A 215 -17.93 -41.16 -15.19
CA VAL A 215 -17.37 -39.92 -15.73
C VAL A 215 -18.51 -38.93 -15.91
N VAL A 216 -18.37 -37.75 -15.32
CA VAL A 216 -19.35 -36.67 -15.44
C VAL A 216 -18.70 -35.41 -15.99
N GLN A 217 -19.51 -34.63 -16.72
CA GLN A 217 -19.12 -33.30 -17.15
C GLN A 217 -19.42 -32.30 -16.04
N CYS A 218 -18.45 -31.46 -15.68
CA CYS A 218 -18.59 -30.42 -14.69
C CYS A 218 -18.27 -29.04 -15.27
N GLU A 219 -19.02 -28.03 -14.84
CA GLU A 219 -18.76 -26.63 -15.13
C GLU A 219 -18.11 -25.95 -13.92
N PHE A 220 -17.06 -25.16 -14.18
CA PHE A 220 -16.31 -24.41 -13.16
C PHE A 220 -16.45 -22.90 -13.39
N PRO A 221 -17.58 -22.29 -13.00
CA PRO A 221 -17.82 -20.85 -13.22
C PRO A 221 -16.79 -19.97 -12.50
N VAL A 222 -16.24 -20.43 -11.37
CA VAL A 222 -15.31 -19.63 -10.55
C VAL A 222 -13.96 -19.44 -11.22
N ASN A 223 -13.58 -20.34 -12.11
CA ASN A 223 -12.36 -20.24 -12.90
C ASN A 223 -12.33 -18.95 -13.75
N THR A 224 -13.47 -18.65 -14.38
CA THR A 224 -13.68 -17.43 -15.16
C THR A 224 -13.70 -16.20 -14.26
N LEU A 225 -14.29 -16.30 -13.07
CA LEU A 225 -14.30 -15.21 -12.09
C LEU A 225 -12.88 -14.82 -11.67
N TYR A 226 -12.02 -15.80 -11.37
CA TYR A 226 -10.62 -15.55 -11.02
C TYR A 226 -9.84 -14.92 -12.19
N GLU A 227 -10.00 -15.43 -13.40
CA GLU A 227 -9.34 -14.88 -14.59
C GLU A 227 -9.68 -13.40 -14.79
N VAL A 228 -10.96 -13.04 -14.68
CA VAL A 228 -11.41 -11.65 -14.81
C VAL A 228 -10.88 -10.80 -13.66
N PHE A 229 -10.97 -11.29 -12.42
CA PHE A 229 -10.50 -10.57 -11.24
C PHE A 229 -9.00 -10.25 -11.31
N PHE A 230 -8.15 -11.26 -11.52
CA PHE A 230 -6.69 -11.06 -11.54
C PHE A 230 -6.22 -10.25 -12.75
N ARG A 231 -6.97 -10.28 -13.86
CA ARG A 231 -6.71 -9.39 -15.00
C ARG A 231 -6.99 -7.93 -14.66
N LEU A 232 -8.14 -7.64 -14.06
CA LEU A 232 -8.49 -6.29 -13.61
C LEU A 232 -7.53 -5.80 -12.53
N PHE A 233 -7.20 -6.66 -11.57
CA PHE A 233 -6.23 -6.37 -10.53
C PHE A 233 -4.82 -6.12 -11.12
N GLY A 234 -4.41 -6.86 -12.14
CA GLY A 234 -3.16 -6.59 -12.86
C GLY A 234 -3.12 -5.20 -13.49
N TYR A 235 -4.22 -4.73 -14.09
CA TYR A 235 -4.31 -3.35 -14.58
C TYR A 235 -4.27 -2.32 -13.46
N TRP A 236 -4.89 -2.62 -12.31
CA TRP A 236 -4.78 -1.77 -11.11
C TRP A 236 -3.33 -1.63 -10.65
N VAL A 237 -2.61 -2.75 -10.47
CA VAL A 237 -1.20 -2.75 -10.06
C VAL A 237 -0.31 -2.01 -11.07
N LEU A 238 -0.55 -2.20 -12.37
CA LEU A 238 0.15 -1.46 -13.42
C LEU A 238 -0.11 0.06 -13.31
N GLY A 239 -1.37 0.47 -13.11
CA GLY A 239 -1.74 1.87 -12.93
C GLY A 239 -1.05 2.50 -11.71
N VAL A 240 -1.06 1.83 -10.57
CA VAL A 240 -0.35 2.26 -9.35
C VAL A 240 1.16 2.33 -9.60
N GLY A 241 1.74 1.36 -10.32
CA GLY A 241 3.15 1.35 -10.73
C GLY A 241 3.55 2.53 -11.60
N LEU A 242 2.76 2.84 -12.63
CA LEU A 242 3.00 4.00 -13.50
C LEU A 242 2.90 5.31 -12.72
N LEU A 243 1.92 5.42 -11.82
CA LEU A 243 1.73 6.60 -10.97
C LEU A 243 2.92 6.79 -10.01
N ALA A 244 3.33 5.72 -9.32
CA ALA A 244 4.49 5.71 -8.43
C ALA A 244 5.79 6.04 -9.19
N GLY A 245 5.97 5.46 -10.37
CA GLY A 245 7.12 5.73 -11.25
C GLY A 245 7.17 7.18 -11.69
N ALA A 246 6.04 7.75 -12.10
CA ALA A 246 5.94 9.16 -12.48
C ALA A 246 6.26 10.11 -11.31
N ILE A 247 5.78 9.81 -10.09
CA ILE A 247 6.17 10.56 -8.87
C ILE A 247 7.65 10.51 -8.64
N PHE A 248 8.21 9.31 -8.73
CA PHE A 248 9.61 9.07 -8.43
C PHE A 248 10.52 9.82 -9.40
N LEU A 249 10.22 9.75 -10.70
CA LEU A 249 10.93 10.51 -11.73
C LEU A 249 10.78 12.02 -11.52
N PHE A 250 9.57 12.49 -11.19
CA PHE A 250 9.34 13.90 -10.89
C PHE A 250 10.19 14.36 -9.69
N GLN A 251 10.26 13.56 -8.62
CA GLN A 251 11.05 13.89 -7.44
C GLN A 251 12.55 13.93 -7.73
N ILE A 252 13.07 12.96 -8.48
CA ILE A 252 14.46 12.97 -8.96
C ILE A 252 14.73 14.25 -9.75
N GLY A 253 13.84 14.61 -10.67
CA GLY A 253 13.96 15.84 -11.47
C GLY A 253 13.94 17.11 -10.62
N THR A 254 13.09 17.19 -9.59
CA THR A 254 13.05 18.35 -8.69
C THR A 254 14.28 18.46 -7.79
N LEU A 255 14.91 17.34 -7.42
CA LEU A 255 16.08 17.34 -6.54
C LEU A 255 17.36 17.71 -7.30
N MET A 256 17.44 17.38 -8.59
CA MET A 256 18.56 17.77 -9.45
C MET A 256 18.59 19.27 -9.80
N VAL A 257 17.44 19.96 -9.68
CA VAL A 257 17.31 21.36 -10.12
C VAL A 257 16.99 22.29 -8.93
N PRO A 258 17.95 23.12 -8.48
CA PRO A 258 17.81 23.93 -7.27
C PRO A 258 16.68 24.99 -7.34
N LEU A 259 16.32 25.43 -8.54
CA LEU A 259 15.19 26.34 -8.76
C LEU A 259 13.85 25.72 -8.35
N PHE A 260 13.63 24.44 -8.67
CA PHE A 260 12.40 23.73 -8.34
C PHE A 260 12.34 23.38 -6.85
N VAL A 261 13.49 23.08 -6.23
CA VAL A 261 13.61 22.95 -4.77
C VAL A 261 13.12 24.22 -4.07
N ALA A 262 13.59 25.39 -4.51
CA ALA A 262 13.18 26.67 -3.93
C ALA A 262 11.67 26.95 -4.09
N ILE A 263 11.07 26.60 -5.23
CA ILE A 263 9.62 26.75 -5.46
C ILE A 263 8.82 25.81 -4.56
N ARG A 264 9.26 24.56 -4.39
CA ARG A 264 8.57 23.52 -3.62
C ARG A 264 8.51 23.83 -2.12
N PHE A 265 9.54 24.49 -1.60
CA PHE A 265 9.64 24.89 -0.19
C PHE A 265 9.36 26.37 0.07
N ARG A 266 8.90 27.09 -0.95
CA ARG A 266 8.45 28.48 -0.84
C ARG A 266 7.33 28.58 0.19
N GLY A 267 7.62 29.25 1.32
CA GLY A 267 6.69 29.42 2.45
C GLY A 267 6.78 28.38 3.57
N ILE A 268 7.73 27.43 3.51
CA ILE A 268 8.12 26.56 4.64
C ILE A 268 9.44 27.04 5.25
N ILE A 269 10.41 27.43 4.41
CA ILE A 269 11.73 27.91 4.84
C ILE A 269 11.75 29.45 4.74
N PRO A 270 12.19 30.19 5.78
CA PRO A 270 12.35 31.64 5.70
C PRO A 270 13.46 32.02 4.71
N GLU A 271 13.19 32.98 3.81
CA GLU A 271 14.08 33.39 2.69
C GLU A 271 15.50 33.79 3.12
N LYS A 272 15.71 34.14 4.39
CA LYS A 272 16.97 34.65 4.94
C LYS A 272 18.01 33.55 5.20
N GLU A 273 17.58 32.30 5.31
CA GLU A 273 18.43 31.13 5.65
C GLU A 273 18.89 30.34 4.42
N LEU A 274 18.35 30.62 3.22
CA LEU A 274 18.68 29.89 1.98
C LEU A 274 20.10 30.18 1.45
N LYS A 275 20.79 31.19 2.00
CA LYS A 275 22.09 31.68 1.54
C LYS A 275 23.26 31.42 2.50
N LEU A 276 23.02 30.93 3.72
CA LEU A 276 24.10 30.76 4.70
C LEU A 276 24.29 29.29 5.10
N ARG A 277 25.55 28.85 4.91
CA ARG A 277 26.20 27.63 5.39
C ARG A 277 25.97 26.38 4.56
N GLY A 278 27.10 25.77 4.19
CA GLY A 278 27.24 24.48 3.50
C GLY A 278 26.77 23.30 4.36
N PHE A 279 25.50 23.33 4.73
CA PHE A 279 24.72 22.16 5.08
C PHE A 279 24.21 21.56 3.77
N SER A 280 24.16 20.23 3.67
CA SER A 280 23.42 19.57 2.58
C SER A 280 21.95 19.91 2.77
N VAL A 281 21.51 21.03 2.17
CA VAL A 281 20.14 21.56 2.28
C VAL A 281 19.13 20.46 1.91
N ASP A 282 19.52 19.57 1.01
CA ASP A 282 18.74 18.46 0.48
C ASP A 282 18.36 17.42 1.55
N ASP A 283 19.22 17.15 2.54
CA ASP A 283 18.96 16.13 3.57
C ASP A 283 17.92 16.62 4.59
N ALA A 284 18.02 17.91 4.97
CA ALA A 284 17.04 18.55 5.83
C ALA A 284 15.68 18.66 5.13
N LEU A 285 15.72 18.92 3.83
CA LEU A 285 14.56 19.01 2.96
C LEU A 285 13.78 17.70 2.92
N LEU A 286 14.50 16.59 2.83
CA LEU A 286 13.94 15.25 2.75
C LEU A 286 13.24 14.84 4.05
N PHE A 287 13.85 15.15 5.19
CA PHE A 287 13.26 14.94 6.50
C PHE A 287 12.01 15.80 6.69
N LEU A 288 12.06 17.09 6.30
CA LEU A 288 10.89 17.97 6.35
C LEU A 288 9.79 17.53 5.38
N GLU A 289 10.14 16.95 4.24
CA GLU A 289 9.18 16.35 3.32
C GLU A 289 8.48 15.15 3.98
N GLU A 290 9.22 14.31 4.70
CA GLU A 290 8.63 13.21 5.47
C GLU A 290 7.73 13.68 6.62
N VAL A 291 8.16 14.68 7.39
CA VAL A 291 7.34 15.28 8.46
C VAL A 291 6.07 15.91 7.86
N LYS A 292 6.17 16.54 6.69
CA LYS A 292 5.04 17.11 5.97
C LYS A 292 4.06 16.03 5.49
N ASP A 293 4.58 14.94 4.92
CA ASP A 293 3.75 13.83 4.42
C ASP A 293 3.01 13.15 5.60
N GLU A 294 3.67 13.00 6.76
CA GLU A 294 3.08 12.28 7.89
C GLU A 294 2.16 13.14 8.79
N PHE A 295 2.52 14.41 9.03
CA PHE A 295 1.83 15.29 9.99
C PHE A 295 1.26 16.58 9.36
N GLY A 296 1.45 16.78 8.07
CA GLY A 296 0.95 17.94 7.33
C GLY A 296 1.88 19.16 7.36
N VAL A 297 1.52 20.14 6.51
CA VAL A 297 2.33 21.33 6.24
C VAL A 297 2.51 22.23 7.47
N ALA A 298 1.51 22.28 8.36
CA ALA A 298 1.56 23.13 9.55
C ALA A 298 2.67 22.69 10.51
N MET A 299 2.73 21.38 10.82
CA MET A 299 3.77 20.83 11.69
C MET A 299 5.16 20.96 11.02
N ALA A 300 5.28 20.61 9.74
CA ALA A 300 6.54 20.73 9.01
C ALA A 300 7.09 22.16 9.01
N ARG A 301 6.23 23.19 8.90
CA ARG A 301 6.66 24.60 8.98
C ARG A 301 7.18 24.97 10.37
N SER A 302 6.50 24.57 11.43
CA SER A 302 6.92 24.83 12.81
C SER A 302 8.22 24.10 13.17
N VAL A 303 8.43 22.89 12.64
CA VAL A 303 9.68 22.15 12.79
C VAL A 303 10.81 22.84 12.03
N ALA A 304 10.58 23.23 10.77
CA ALA A 304 11.57 23.92 9.95
C ALA A 304 12.08 25.22 10.59
N SER A 305 11.18 26.02 11.18
CA SER A 305 11.58 27.26 11.87
C SER A 305 12.44 26.97 13.11
N LYS A 306 12.11 25.94 13.90
CA LYS A 306 12.91 25.53 15.08
C LYS A 306 14.25 24.88 14.70
N MET A 307 14.33 24.17 13.57
CA MET A 307 15.58 23.53 13.11
C MET A 307 16.68 24.56 12.83
N TRP A 308 16.32 25.71 12.26
CA TRP A 308 17.25 26.78 11.89
C TRP A 308 17.45 27.86 12.97
N GLN A 309 16.73 27.81 14.08
CA GLN A 309 16.98 28.70 15.20
C GLN A 309 18.34 28.39 15.85
N ASN A 310 19.11 29.44 16.10
CA ASN A 310 20.44 29.34 16.71
C ASN A 310 20.28 28.79 18.16
N PRO A 311 20.98 27.71 18.57
CA PRO A 311 20.81 27.13 19.90
C PRO A 311 21.05 28.11 21.06
N LYS A 312 21.83 29.17 20.81
CA LYS A 312 22.14 30.23 21.79
C LYS A 312 20.97 31.17 22.09
N THR A 313 20.02 31.36 21.17
CA THR A 313 18.85 32.22 21.42
C THR A 313 17.76 31.52 22.22
N VAL A 314 17.67 30.19 22.15
CA VAL A 314 16.69 29.40 22.94
C VAL A 314 17.12 29.36 24.41
N ARG A 315 18.41 29.13 24.68
CA ARG A 315 18.95 29.11 26.04
C ARG A 315 18.89 30.46 26.75
N ASN A 316 18.96 31.56 26.00
CA ASN A 316 18.81 32.91 26.55
C ASN A 316 17.34 33.35 26.69
N GLY A 317 16.40 32.70 25.98
CA GLY A 317 14.96 32.98 26.08
C GLY A 317 14.24 32.20 27.18
N GLU A 318 14.77 31.05 27.60
CA GLU A 318 14.27 30.29 28.78
C GLU A 318 14.76 30.86 30.13
N HIS A 319 15.59 31.91 30.13
CA HIS A 319 16.05 32.59 31.35
C HIS A 319 15.44 33.99 31.54
N GLN A 320 14.47 34.37 30.72
CA GLN A 320 13.66 35.56 30.95
C GLN A 320 12.24 35.13 31.36
N ASP A 321 12.12 34.79 32.63
CA ASP A 321 10.84 34.92 33.34
C ASP A 321 10.33 36.37 33.19
N PRO A 322 9.03 36.59 32.94
CA PRO A 322 8.47 37.92 32.76
C PRO A 322 8.26 38.59 34.14
N MET A 323 9.33 38.95 34.83
CA MET A 323 9.32 39.82 36.01
C MET A 323 10.71 40.44 36.19
N ASN A 324 11.04 41.43 35.37
CA ASN A 324 11.86 42.61 35.74
C ASN A 324 12.23 43.41 34.49
N GLU A 325 11.33 44.28 34.06
CA GLU A 325 11.71 45.44 33.26
C GLU A 325 10.88 46.64 33.71
N TYR A 326 11.06 46.99 34.99
CA TYR A 326 10.75 48.32 35.51
C TYR A 326 12.09 48.95 35.90
N ASN A 327 12.39 50.10 35.28
CA ASN A 327 13.57 50.97 35.44
C ASN A 327 14.71 50.79 34.43
N SER A 328 14.60 51.45 33.27
CA SER A 328 15.40 52.66 32.99
C SER A 328 15.14 53.21 31.58
N GLY A 329 14.55 54.42 31.54
CA GLY A 329 15.07 55.57 30.77
C GLY A 329 15.17 55.51 29.25
N ASP A 330 14.28 56.27 28.61
CA ASP A 330 14.49 57.13 27.43
C ASP A 330 14.81 56.50 26.06
N ALA A 331 13.85 56.57 25.13
CA ALA A 331 13.66 57.75 24.26
C ALA A 331 12.89 57.39 22.98
N SER A 332 11.74 58.07 22.77
CA SER A 332 11.21 58.55 21.48
C SER A 332 10.82 57.53 20.38
N VAL A 333 9.78 57.63 19.56
CA VAL A 333 8.67 58.56 19.27
C VAL A 333 7.88 57.89 18.09
N TYR A 334 6.56 58.12 17.96
CA TYR A 334 5.61 57.86 16.83
C TYR A 334 4.75 56.57 16.81
N PRO A 335 3.49 56.60 16.26
CA PRO A 335 2.31 56.77 17.10
C PRO A 335 1.22 55.68 16.90
N LEU A 336 0.28 55.69 17.85
CA LEU A 336 -1.00 54.98 17.85
C LEU A 336 -1.90 55.36 16.65
N LEU A 337 -2.63 54.37 16.13
CA LEU A 337 -3.91 54.56 15.45
C LEU A 337 -4.83 53.36 15.76
N ASP A 338 -5.67 53.61 16.77
CA ASP A 338 -7.05 53.20 17.01
C ASP A 338 -7.55 51.77 16.71
N ARG A 339 -7.95 51.09 17.79
CA ARG A 339 -9.06 50.14 17.82
C ARG A 339 -10.09 50.66 18.83
N PRO A 340 -11.40 50.73 18.50
CA PRO A 340 -12.41 51.25 19.42
C PRO A 340 -12.71 50.27 20.57
N PRO A 341 -13.18 50.77 21.74
CA PRO A 341 -13.36 49.97 22.93
C PRO A 341 -14.64 49.13 22.89
N ALA A 342 -14.56 47.91 23.41
CA ALA A 342 -15.72 47.13 23.82
C ALA A 342 -16.34 47.80 25.06
N THR A 343 -17.63 48.11 24.98
CA THR A 343 -18.43 48.58 26.11
C THR A 343 -18.81 47.42 27.01
N ASP A 344 -18.26 47.42 28.22
CA ASP A 344 -18.84 46.73 29.37
C ASP A 344 -20.10 47.46 29.84
N LYS A 345 -21.17 46.71 30.09
CA LYS A 345 -22.24 47.11 31.01
C LYS A 345 -22.51 45.98 31.99
N HIS A 346 -22.12 46.23 33.24
CA HIS A 346 -22.67 45.58 34.41
C HIS A 346 -24.08 46.09 34.72
N THR A 347 -24.81 45.30 35.54
CA THR A 347 -25.96 45.63 36.41
C THR A 347 -27.32 45.85 35.69
N GLU A 348 -28.47 45.30 36.11
CA GLU A 348 -29.08 45.19 37.44
C GLU A 348 -30.26 44.18 37.45
N ASN A 349 -30.53 43.57 38.61
CA ASN A 349 -31.84 43.27 39.23
C ASN A 349 -33.06 42.83 38.39
N ALA A 350 -33.53 41.61 38.62
CA ALA A 350 -34.89 41.24 39.11
C ALA A 350 -35.15 39.75 38.92
#